data_AF-A0A1C5SYW2-F1
#
_entry.id   AF-A0A1C5SYW2-F1
#
_cell.length_a   1.000
_cell.length_b   1.000
_cell.length_c   1.000
_cell.angle_alpha   90.00
_cell.angle_beta   90.00
_cell.angle_gamma   90.00
#
_symmetry.space_group_name_H-M   'P 1'
#
loop_
_entity.id
_entity.type
_entity.pdbx_description
1 polymer ?
#
loop_
_entity_poly.entity_id
_entity_poly.type
_entity_poly.pdbx_seq_one_letter_code
_entity_poly.pdbx_strand_id
1 'polypeptide(L)'
;MFIFISIMAIGALIGYSLRSKKDLSKVTVLIQIVVCLLLFILGLSVGANKLIINNLTYYCEQAAIISALSLVGSSVAAMLVFNMFFKKGAGK
;
A
#
# COMPACT_ATOMS: atom_id res chain seq x y z
N MET A 1 1.32 -1.73 -21.51
CA MET A 1 2.01 -1.55 -20.21
C MET A 1 2.30 -0.06 -19.94
N PHE A 2 2.98 0.64 -20.86
CA PHE A 2 3.24 2.09 -20.74
C PHE A 2 1.99 2.95 -20.53
N ILE A 3 0.87 2.63 -21.18
CA ILE A 3 -0.39 3.38 -21.01
C ILE A 3 -0.87 3.35 -19.54
N PHE A 4 -0.77 2.20 -18.87
CA PHE A 4 -1.13 2.09 -17.45
C PHE A 4 -0.22 2.93 -16.57
N ILE A 5 1.09 2.89 -16.83
CA ILE A 5 2.09 3.68 -16.10
C ILE A 5 1.86 5.18 -16.30
N SER A 6 1.58 5.61 -17.53
CA SER A 6 1.29 7.01 -17.86
C SER A 6 0.01 7.50 -17.19
N ILE A 7 -1.07 6.68 -17.19
CA ILE A 7 -2.32 7.03 -16.52
C ILE A 7 -2.11 7.16 -15.00
N MET A 8 -1.38 6.24 -14.38
CA MET A 8 -1.05 6.34 -12.95
C MET A 8 -0.20 7.57 -12.63
N ALA A 9 0.80 7.88 -13.47
CA ALA A 9 1.65 9.06 -13.30
C ALA A 9 0.86 10.37 -13.41
N ILE A 10 -0.01 10.47 -14.42
CA ILE A 10 -0.88 11.64 -14.62
C ILE A 10 -1.87 11.77 -13.45
N GLY A 11 -2.47 10.66 -13.01
CA GLY A 11 -3.38 10.64 -11.86
C GLY A 11 -2.71 11.12 -10.56
N ALA A 12 -1.46 10.69 -10.31
CA ALA A 12 -0.68 11.13 -9.16
C ALA A 12 -0.35 12.64 -9.24
N LEU A 13 0.02 13.14 -10.42
CA LEU A 13 0.32 14.55 -10.66
C LEU A 13 -0.90 15.45 -10.42
N ILE A 14 -2.06 15.04 -10.96
CA ILE A 14 -3.33 15.73 -10.78
C ILE A 14 -3.73 15.72 -9.30
N GLY A 15 -3.68 14.56 -8.64
CA GLY A 15 -3.98 14.42 -7.22
C GLY A 15 -3.09 15.29 -6.32
N TYR A 16 -1.80 15.40 -6.63
CA TYR A 16 -0.87 16.27 -5.91
C TYR A 16 -1.20 17.76 -6.11
N SER A 17 -1.50 18.17 -7.35
CA SER A 17 -1.86 19.56 -7.64
C SER A 17 -3.18 19.99 -6.99
N LEU A 18 -4.16 19.08 -6.89
CA LEU A 18 -5.45 19.30 -6.23
C LEU A 18 -5.33 19.38 -4.70
N ARG A 19 -4.30 18.76 -4.11
CA ARG A 19 -4.05 18.80 -2.66
C ARG A 19 -3.72 20.20 -2.13
N SER A 20 -3.28 21.11 -2.99
CA SER A 20 -2.92 22.48 -2.59
C SER A 20 -4.12 23.39 -2.29
N LYS A 21 -5.34 23.04 -2.71
CA LYS A 21 -6.55 23.84 -2.44
C LYS A 21 -7.22 23.34 -1.15
N LYS A 22 -7.32 24.20 -0.14
CA LYS A 22 -7.58 23.87 1.28
C LYS A 22 -9.01 23.40 1.64
N ASP A 23 -9.93 23.28 0.68
CA ASP A 23 -11.33 22.84 0.93
C ASP A 23 -11.51 21.30 0.97
N LEU A 24 -10.49 20.57 1.46
CA LEU A 24 -10.45 19.11 1.43
C LEU A 24 -11.19 18.44 2.59
N SER A 25 -11.76 19.19 3.53
CA SER A 25 -12.45 18.61 4.70
C SER A 25 -13.65 17.73 4.27
N LYS A 26 -14.44 18.20 3.29
CA LYS A 26 -15.57 17.42 2.73
C LYS A 26 -15.09 16.19 1.97
N VAL A 27 -13.96 16.29 1.27
CA VAL A 27 -13.36 15.16 0.52
C VAL A 27 -12.85 14.10 1.48
N THR A 28 -12.21 14.48 2.59
CA THR A 28 -11.75 13.54 3.62
C THR A 28 -12.90 12.74 4.22
N VAL A 29 -14.01 13.39 4.57
CA VAL A 29 -15.21 12.70 5.09
C VAL A 29 -15.82 11.77 4.04
N LEU A 30 -15.90 12.21 2.78
CA LEU A 30 -16.38 11.38 1.68
C LEU A 30 -15.50 10.13 1.49
N ILE A 31 -14.16 10.29 1.51
CA ILE A 31 -13.22 9.17 1.42
C ILE A 31 -13.46 8.19 2.57
N GLN A 32 -13.63 8.67 3.81
CA GLN A 32 -13.89 7.79 4.95
C GLN A 32 -15.18 6.98 4.77
N ILE A 33 -16.27 7.62 4.32
CA ILE A 33 -17.54 6.93 4.04
C ILE A 33 -17.35 5.88 2.95
N VAL A 34 -16.67 6.22 1.86
CA VAL A 34 -16.43 5.29 0.75
C VAL A 34 -15.53 4.13 1.18
N VAL A 35 -14.46 4.38 1.93
CA VAL A 35 -13.59 3.32 2.47
C VAL A 35 -14.37 2.40 3.40
N CYS A 36 -15.22 2.95 4.27
CA CYS A 36 -16.10 2.15 5.14
C CYS A 36 -17.04 1.25 4.32
N LEU A 37 -17.70 1.81 3.30
CA LEU A 37 -18.60 1.06 2.43
C LEU A 37 -17.86 -0.02 1.63
N LEU A 38 -16.68 0.29 1.10
CA LEU A 38 -15.84 -0.66 0.37
C LEU A 38 -15.36 -1.80 1.26
N LEU A 39 -14.93 -1.51 2.50
CA LEU A 39 -14.54 -2.53 3.48
C LEU A 39 -15.73 -3.43 3.86
N PHE A 40 -16.93 -2.85 3.99
CA PHE A 40 -18.14 -3.61 4.25
C PHE A 40 -18.48 -4.57 3.10
N ILE A 41 -18.48 -4.09 1.86
CA ILE A 41 -18.74 -4.90 0.67
C ILE A 41 -17.66 -5.98 0.50
N LEU A 42 -16.39 -5.65 0.75
CA LEU A 42 -15.29 -6.60 0.72
C LEU A 42 -15.51 -7.73 1.74
N GLY A 43 -15.89 -7.39 2.97
CA GLY A 43 -16.19 -8.36 4.02
C GLY A 43 -17.33 -9.32 3.63
N LEU A 44 -18.42 -8.79 3.06
CA LEU A 44 -19.52 -9.61 2.54
C LEU A 44 -19.08 -10.50 1.38
N SER A 45 -18.27 -9.97 0.46
CA SER A 45 -17.81 -10.71 -0.72
C SER A 45 -16.88 -11.87 -0.34
N VAL A 46 -15.96 -11.63 0.60
CA VAL A 46 -15.08 -12.68 1.14
C VAL A 46 -15.88 -13.70 1.96
N GLY A 47 -16.83 -13.23 2.78
CA GLY A 47 -17.67 -14.09 3.63
C GLY A 47 -18.67 -14.96 2.86
N ALA A 48 -19.15 -14.50 1.70
CA ALA A 48 -20.07 -15.27 0.86
C ALA A 48 -19.37 -16.37 0.04
N ASN A 49 -18.04 -16.30 -0.10
CA ASN A 49 -17.28 -17.20 -0.96
C ASN A 49 -16.68 -18.38 -0.17
N LYS A 50 -17.33 -19.56 -0.27
CA LYS A 50 -16.89 -20.78 0.43
C LYS A 50 -15.46 -21.21 0.09
N LEU A 51 -14.96 -20.94 -1.12
CA LEU A 51 -13.58 -21.28 -1.50
C LEU A 51 -12.56 -20.47 -0.70
N ILE A 52 -12.86 -19.20 -0.42
CA ILE A 52 -11.98 -18.32 0.35
C ILE A 52 -12.03 -18.69 1.82
N ILE A 53 -13.22 -18.92 2.38
CA ILE A 53 -13.37 -19.34 3.78
C ILE A 53 -12.69 -20.69 4.05
N ASN A 54 -12.84 -21.67 3.16
CA ASN A 54 -12.28 -23.00 3.37
C ASN A 54 -10.75 -23.02 3.29
N ASN A 55 -10.15 -22.08 2.55
CA ASN A 55 -8.69 -21.95 2.40
C ASN A 55 -8.14 -20.70 3.11
N LEU A 56 -8.91 -20.09 4.01
CA LEU A 56 -8.56 -18.80 4.61
C LEU A 56 -7.23 -18.87 5.35
N THR A 57 -7.01 -19.97 6.09
CA THR A 57 -5.75 -20.24 6.80
C THR A 57 -4.58 -20.31 5.84
N TYR A 58 -4.73 -20.99 4.70
CA TYR A 58 -3.67 -21.11 3.69
C TYR A 58 -3.32 -19.76 3.06
N TYR A 59 -4.33 -18.96 2.70
CA TYR A 59 -4.09 -17.60 2.19
C TYR A 59 -3.43 -16.70 3.24
N CYS A 60 -3.84 -16.81 4.50
CA CYS A 60 -3.27 -16.02 5.59
C CYS A 60 -1.82 -16.39 5.88
N GLU A 61 -1.49 -17.69 5.85
CA GLU A 61 -0.13 -18.19 6.02
C GLU A 61 0.79 -17.69 4.89
N GLN A 62 0.36 -17.81 3.63
CA GLN A 62 1.11 -17.26 2.51
C GLN A 62 1.31 -15.75 2.63
N ALA A 63 0.25 -15.01 2.95
CA ALA A 63 0.31 -13.57 3.12
C ALA A 63 1.27 -13.18 4.26
N ALA A 64 1.29 -13.95 5.36
CA ALA A 64 2.20 -13.73 6.47
C ALA A 64 3.67 -13.94 6.06
N ILE A 65 3.98 -15.03 5.34
CA ILE A 65 5.34 -15.31 4.85
C ILE A 65 5.81 -14.21 3.89
N ILE A 66 4.97 -13.81 2.94
CA ILE A 66 5.29 -12.74 1.97
C ILE A 66 5.49 -11.41 2.70
N SER A 67 4.65 -11.07 3.67
CA SER A 67 4.76 -9.84 4.44
C SER A 67 6.04 -9.82 5.28
N ALA A 68 6.39 -10.94 5.92
CA ALA A 68 7.63 -11.06 6.69
C ALA A 68 8.87 -10.90 5.80
N LEU A 69 8.90 -11.58 4.65
CA LEU A 69 9.97 -11.45 3.66
C LEU A 69 10.08 -10.01 3.12
N SER A 70 8.95 -9.36 2.86
CA SER A 70 8.89 -7.97 2.39
C SER A 70 9.45 -7.00 3.44
N LEU A 71 9.05 -7.16 4.72
CA LEU A 71 9.58 -6.35 5.82
C LEU A 71 11.09 -6.55 5.97
N VAL A 72 11.56 -7.81 6.02
CA VAL A 72 12.99 -8.13 6.13
C VAL A 72 13.76 -7.56 4.94
N GLY A 73 13.27 -7.73 3.72
CA GLY A 73 13.90 -7.18 2.52
C GLY A 73 14.02 -5.66 2.56
N SER A 74 12.96 -4.96 2.97
CA SER A 74 12.96 -3.51 3.15
C SER A 74 13.94 -3.05 4.25
N SER A 75 13.98 -3.76 5.39
CA SER A 75 14.91 -3.48 6.48
C SER A 75 16.37 -3.71 6.08
N VAL A 76 16.67 -4.80 5.36
CA VAL A 76 18.03 -5.09 4.86
C VAL A 76 18.48 -4.04 3.84
N ALA A 77 17.59 -3.62 2.94
CA ALA A 77 17.89 -2.54 1.99
C ALA A 77 18.21 -1.23 2.71
N ALA A 78 17.43 -0.87 3.74
CA ALA A 78 17.70 0.29 4.58
C ALA A 78 19.06 0.18 5.31
N MET A 79 19.39 -1.01 5.82
CA MET A 79 20.68 -1.29 6.46
C MET A 79 21.87 -1.19 5.47
N LEU A 80 21.70 -1.65 4.24
CA LEU A 80 22.68 -1.51 3.18
C LEU A 80 22.91 -0.04 2.83
N VAL A 81 21.84 0.74 2.63
CA VAL A 81 21.94 2.19 2.38
C VAL A 81 22.63 2.89 3.54
N PHE A 82 22.27 2.55 4.78
CA PHE A 82 22.91 3.09 5.98
C PHE A 82 24.41 2.77 6.01
N ASN A 83 24.79 1.52 5.79
CA ASN A 83 26.18 1.11 5.82
C ASN A 83 26.99 1.66 4.63
N MET A 84 26.39 1.87 3.46
CA MET A 84 27.06 2.47 2.29
C MET A 84 27.26 3.98 2.41
N PHE A 85 26.28 4.72 2.93
CA PHE A 85 26.35 6.17 3.06
C PHE A 85 26.99 6.63 4.38
N PHE A 86 26.65 6.01 5.52
CA PHE A 86 27.19 6.43 6.83
C PHE A 86 28.54 5.80 7.16
N LYS A 87 28.79 4.54 6.77
CA LYS A 87 30.11 3.91 7.03
C LYS A 87 31.21 4.41 6.08
N LYS A 88 30.84 5.04 4.95
CA LYS A 88 31.78 5.69 4.04
C LYS A 88 32.05 7.17 4.39
N GLY A 89 31.21 7.79 5.23
CA GLY A 89 31.40 9.14 5.76
C GLY A 89 32.16 9.23 7.09
N ALA A 90 32.42 8.09 7.75
CA ALA A 90 33.24 8.00 8.97
C ALA A 90 34.72 7.67 8.70
N GLY A 91 35.13 7.67 7.43
CA GLY A 91 36.53 7.69 7.02
C GLY A 91 36.87 9.05 6.46
N LYS A 92 37.77 9.76 7.17
CA LYS A 92 38.61 10.81 6.58
C LYS A 92 39.21 10.36 5.25
#